data_AF-Q5BVQ7-F1
#
_entry.id   AF-Q5BVQ7-F1
#
_cell.length_a   1.000
_cell.length_b   1.000
_cell.length_c   1.000
_cell.angle_alpha   90.00
_cell.angle_beta   90.00
_cell.angle_gamma   90.00
#
_symmetry.space_group_name_H-M   'P 1'
#
loop_
_entity.id
_entity.type
_entity.pdbx_description
1 polymer ?
#
loop_
_entity_poly.entity_id
_entity_poly.type
_entity_poly.pdbx_seq_one_letter_code
_entity_poly.pdbx_strand_id
1 'polypeptide(L)'
;CFITCMTDIDILKLVWEGKVPACFTLAQEDLAYEDHAPPPVYMFLPRVSYFPLVTEKVIKQFSQFTESSLKTAADDTTFVARSKLENETQCTSSSQIDSFKQHPLTHEFWLEYAHQPLKWHYPIGLVFDMCADTMDIPWKITVH
;
A
#
# COMPACT_ATOMS: atom_id res chain seq x y z
N CYS A 1 6.72 14.65 -43.11
CA CYS A 1 5.89 15.58 -42.31
C CYS A 1 4.74 14.82 -41.66
N PHE A 2 4.97 14.19 -40.52
CA PHE A 2 3.89 13.67 -39.67
C PHE A 2 4.12 14.19 -38.25
N ILE A 3 4.00 15.50 -38.11
CA ILE A 3 3.78 16.13 -36.81
C ILE A 3 2.32 16.58 -36.87
N THR A 4 1.40 15.68 -36.58
CA THR A 4 0.09 16.11 -36.10
C THR A 4 0.36 16.94 -34.85
N CYS A 5 -0.03 18.21 -34.89
CA CYS A 5 -0.01 19.12 -33.74
C CYS A 5 -0.70 18.40 -32.58
N MET A 6 0.06 17.94 -31.59
CA MET A 6 -0.50 17.38 -30.36
C MET A 6 -1.33 18.47 -29.70
N THR A 7 -2.60 18.18 -29.48
CA THR A 7 -3.49 19.09 -28.76
C THR A 7 -3.25 18.97 -27.26
N ASP A 8 -3.69 19.96 -26.47
CA ASP A 8 -3.59 19.90 -25.01
C ASP A 8 -4.27 18.64 -24.44
N ILE A 9 -5.36 18.19 -25.07
CA ILE A 9 -6.07 16.96 -24.68
C ILE A 9 -5.17 15.73 -24.86
N ASP A 10 -4.35 15.69 -25.92
CA ASP A 10 -3.43 14.58 -26.16
C ASP A 10 -2.31 14.57 -25.12
N ILE A 11 -1.79 15.75 -24.75
CA ILE A 11 -0.78 15.89 -23.69
C ILE A 11 -1.35 15.46 -22.34
N LEU A 12 -2.55 15.93 -21.98
CA LEU A 12 -3.21 15.57 -20.73
C LEU A 12 -3.47 14.07 -20.65
N LYS A 13 -3.89 13.44 -21.75
CA LYS A 13 -4.06 11.98 -21.85
C LYS A 13 -2.74 11.25 -21.65
N LEU A 14 -1.66 11.68 -22.29
CA LEU A 14 -0.34 11.06 -22.11
C LEU A 14 0.15 11.11 -20.65
N VAL A 15 -0.06 12.25 -19.98
CA VAL A 15 0.29 12.39 -18.55
C VAL A 15 -0.58 11.47 -17.70
N TRP A 16 -1.88 11.45 -17.93
CA TRP A 16 -2.84 10.68 -17.14
C TRP A 16 -2.70 9.16 -17.33
N GLU A 17 -2.42 8.73 -18.56
CA GLU A 17 -2.26 7.32 -18.94
C GLU A 17 -0.83 6.78 -18.72
N GLY A 18 0.09 7.63 -18.27
CA GLY A 18 1.47 7.27 -17.98
C GLY A 18 1.56 6.12 -16.97
N LYS A 19 2.40 5.12 -17.27
CA LYS A 19 2.57 3.90 -16.47
C LYS A 19 4.03 3.64 -16.14
N VAL A 20 4.26 3.01 -14.98
CA VAL A 20 5.56 2.52 -14.53
C VAL A 20 5.48 0.99 -14.41
N PRO A 21 6.31 0.21 -15.13
CA PRO A 21 6.37 -1.23 -14.93
C PRO A 21 7.03 -1.52 -13.57
N ALA A 22 6.33 -2.27 -12.71
CA ALA A 22 6.82 -2.62 -11.38
C ALA A 22 6.77 -4.13 -11.15
N CYS A 23 7.70 -4.60 -10.32
CA CYS A 23 7.81 -5.97 -9.84
C CYS A 23 7.82 -5.93 -8.32
N PHE A 24 6.82 -6.54 -7.69
CA PHE A 24 6.72 -6.65 -6.24
C PHE A 24 7.22 -8.00 -5.75
N THR A 25 8.08 -8.00 -4.75
CA THR A 25 8.60 -9.19 -4.07
C THR A 25 8.39 -9.04 -2.56
N LEU A 26 8.12 -10.15 -1.87
CA LEU A 26 8.09 -10.15 -0.40
C LEU A 26 9.53 -10.19 0.12
N ALA A 27 9.82 -9.44 1.19
CA ALA A 27 11.13 -9.46 1.84
C ALA A 27 11.43 -10.84 2.42
N GLN A 28 12.71 -11.23 2.43
CA GLN A 28 13.10 -12.58 2.86
C GLN A 28 12.89 -12.76 4.36
N GLU A 29 13.09 -11.70 5.14
CA GLU A 29 12.88 -11.64 6.59
C GLU A 29 11.41 -11.79 7.01
N ASP A 30 10.46 -11.49 6.11
CA ASP A 30 9.03 -11.52 6.39
C ASP A 30 8.36 -12.84 5.93
N LEU A 31 9.13 -13.77 5.34
CA LEU A 31 8.66 -15.09 4.93
C LEU A 31 8.48 -16.02 6.13
N ALA A 32 7.31 -16.67 6.21
CA ALA A 32 7.06 -17.70 7.23
C ALA A 32 7.89 -18.97 7.04
N TYR A 33 8.26 -19.31 5.80
CA TYR A 33 9.07 -20.48 5.47
C TYR A 33 10.00 -20.14 4.31
N GLU A 34 11.33 -20.34 4.50
CA GLU A 34 12.34 -20.05 3.46
C GLU A 34 12.13 -20.86 2.17
N ASP A 35 11.58 -22.08 2.27
CA ASP A 35 11.33 -22.97 1.14
C ASP A 35 10.08 -22.60 0.30
N HIS A 36 9.25 -21.66 0.77
CA HIS A 36 7.95 -21.34 0.16
C HIS A 36 7.76 -19.83 -0.05
N ALA A 37 8.66 -19.22 -0.84
CA ALA A 37 8.52 -17.82 -1.25
C ALA A 37 7.37 -17.63 -2.27
N PRO A 38 6.59 -16.54 -2.16
CA PRO A 38 5.55 -16.23 -3.13
C PRO A 38 6.15 -15.84 -4.49
N PRO A 39 5.47 -16.16 -5.60
CA PRO A 39 5.86 -15.66 -6.91
C PRO A 39 5.84 -14.11 -6.94
N PRO A 40 6.82 -13.46 -7.59
CA PRO A 40 6.81 -12.02 -7.78
C PRO A 40 5.57 -11.55 -8.53
N VAL A 41 5.00 -10.42 -8.11
CA VAL A 41 3.80 -9.83 -8.72
C VAL A 41 4.20 -8.69 -9.64
N TYR A 42 3.93 -8.85 -10.93
CA TYR A 42 4.22 -7.83 -11.95
C TYR A 42 2.96 -7.02 -12.29
N MET A 43 3.06 -5.70 -12.28
CA MET A 43 1.96 -4.83 -12.71
C MET A 43 2.44 -3.47 -13.21
N PHE A 44 1.60 -2.80 -14.00
CA PHE A 44 1.81 -1.42 -14.40
C PHE A 44 1.15 -0.48 -13.38
N LEU A 45 1.95 0.39 -12.78
CA LEU A 45 1.49 1.40 -11.83
C LEU A 45 1.17 2.72 -12.55
N PRO A 46 -0.02 3.30 -12.37
CA PRO A 46 -0.32 4.64 -12.92
C PRO A 46 0.57 5.71 -12.26
N ARG A 47 1.24 6.54 -13.07
CA ARG A 47 2.15 7.58 -12.59
C ARG A 47 1.48 8.60 -11.66
N VAL A 48 0.20 8.90 -11.91
CA VAL A 48 -0.60 9.89 -11.18
C VAL A 48 -1.42 9.29 -10.02
N SER A 49 -1.07 8.06 -9.58
CA SER A 49 -1.70 7.39 -8.43
C SER A 49 -0.74 7.31 -7.24
N TYR A 50 -1.24 6.84 -6.10
CA TYR A 50 -0.48 6.56 -4.88
C TYR A 50 -0.43 5.05 -4.63
N PHE A 51 0.63 4.59 -3.95
CA PHE A 51 0.85 3.17 -3.68
C PHE A 51 -0.31 2.49 -2.92
N PRO A 52 -0.81 3.02 -1.78
CA PRO A 52 -1.85 2.34 -1.01
C PRO A 52 -3.11 2.03 -1.80
N LEU A 53 -3.44 2.84 -2.81
CA LEU A 53 -4.62 2.67 -3.64
C LEU A 53 -4.48 1.54 -4.68
N VAL A 54 -3.25 1.24 -5.11
CA VAL A 54 -3.00 0.30 -6.22
C VAL A 54 -2.39 -1.02 -5.76
N THR A 55 -1.81 -1.07 -4.56
CA THR A 55 -1.13 -2.26 -4.03
C THR A 55 -1.99 -3.10 -3.10
N GLU A 56 -3.26 -2.76 -2.87
CA GLU A 56 -4.16 -3.55 -1.99
C GLU A 56 -4.19 -5.04 -2.35
N LYS A 57 -4.21 -5.36 -3.66
CA LYS A 57 -4.19 -6.74 -4.14
C LYS A 57 -2.87 -7.45 -3.85
N VAL A 58 -1.75 -6.74 -4.01
CA VAL A 58 -0.40 -7.26 -3.75
C VAL A 58 -0.25 -7.57 -2.26
N ILE A 59 -0.66 -6.64 -1.40
CA ILE A 59 -0.65 -6.80 0.05
C ILE A 59 -1.49 -8.02 0.48
N LYS A 60 -2.71 -8.16 -0.06
CA LYS A 60 -3.57 -9.32 0.21
C LYS A 60 -2.96 -10.65 -0.28
N GLN A 61 -2.20 -10.63 -1.36
CA GLN A 61 -1.53 -11.83 -1.86
C GLN A 61 -0.33 -12.22 -0.99
N PHE A 62 0.36 -11.26 -0.40
CA PHE A 62 1.51 -11.53 0.47
C PHE A 62 1.13 -11.83 1.91
N SER A 63 -0.03 -11.36 2.39
CA SER A 63 -0.50 -11.66 3.75
C SER A 63 -0.72 -13.15 4.05
N GLN A 64 -0.85 -14.00 3.02
CA GLN A 64 -0.94 -15.46 3.20
C GLN A 64 0.43 -16.15 3.39
N PHE A 65 1.53 -15.42 3.19
CA PHE A 65 2.91 -15.94 3.26
C PHE A 65 3.69 -15.38 4.45
N THR A 66 3.15 -14.39 5.18
CA THR A 66 3.79 -13.82 6.37
C THR A 66 3.29 -14.51 7.65
N GLU A 67 4.13 -14.58 8.68
CA GLU A 67 3.83 -15.27 9.95
C GLU A 67 2.66 -14.65 10.74
N SER A 68 2.23 -13.45 10.37
CA SER A 68 1.22 -12.68 11.12
C SER A 68 -0.19 -13.26 11.06
N SER A 69 -0.47 -14.20 10.14
CA SER A 69 -1.77 -14.87 10.06
C SER A 69 -1.96 -15.99 11.10
N LEU A 70 -0.95 -16.33 11.91
CA LEU A 70 -1.01 -17.49 12.84
C LEU A 70 -1.33 -17.12 14.31
N LYS A 71 -1.60 -15.86 14.67
CA LYS A 71 -1.94 -15.47 16.05
C LYS A 71 -3.34 -14.84 16.17
N THR A 72 -4.41 -15.64 16.07
CA THR A 72 -5.69 -15.36 16.75
C THR A 72 -6.45 -16.67 16.97
N ALA A 73 -5.95 -17.55 17.85
CA ALA A 73 -6.72 -18.67 18.41
C ALA A 73 -6.07 -19.26 19.67
N ALA A 74 -5.49 -18.45 20.57
CA ALA A 74 -5.15 -18.88 21.92
C ALA A 74 -4.81 -17.66 22.79
N ASP A 75 -5.74 -17.34 23.70
CA ASP A 75 -5.53 -16.81 25.06
C ASP A 75 -6.49 -15.66 25.39
N ASP A 76 -7.72 -16.07 25.73
CA ASP A 76 -8.62 -15.32 26.62
C ASP A 76 -8.13 -15.45 28.07
N THR A 77 -8.30 -14.36 28.84
CA THR A 77 -8.58 -14.27 30.29
C THR A 77 -7.62 -13.35 31.06
N THR A 78 -8.20 -12.29 31.62
CA THR A 78 -7.79 -11.54 32.84
C THR A 78 -7.11 -10.17 32.64
N PHE A 79 -7.90 -9.10 32.54
CA PHE A 79 -7.84 -8.04 33.56
C PHE A 79 -9.14 -7.24 33.61
N VAL A 80 -9.96 -7.57 34.61
CA VAL A 80 -11.06 -6.75 35.10
C VAL A 80 -10.49 -5.79 36.16
N ALA A 81 -10.72 -4.48 36.01
CA ALA A 81 -11.31 -3.60 37.04
C ALA A 81 -10.79 -2.13 37.04
N ARG A 82 -11.76 -1.20 36.88
CA ARG A 82 -11.98 0.10 37.58
C ARG A 82 -10.92 1.21 37.43
N SER A 83 -11.30 2.46 37.10
CA SER A 83 -12.26 3.38 37.77
C SER A 83 -13.03 4.28 36.77
N LYS A 84 -14.37 4.47 36.84
CA LYS A 84 -15.15 5.52 37.59
C LYS A 84 -14.60 6.96 37.39
N LEU A 85 -15.35 8.04 37.15
CA LEU A 85 -16.79 8.36 37.04
C LEU A 85 -16.91 9.84 36.57
N GLU A 86 -17.80 10.10 35.60
CA GLU A 86 -18.66 11.28 35.33
C GLU A 86 -18.14 12.76 35.39
N ASN A 87 -18.39 13.56 34.34
CA ASN A 87 -19.61 14.41 34.26
C ASN A 87 -19.70 15.30 32.98
N GLU A 88 -20.81 15.08 32.26
CA GLU A 88 -21.73 15.99 31.54
C GLU A 88 -21.27 17.34 30.95
N THR A 89 -21.51 17.55 29.64
CA THR A 89 -22.40 18.61 29.09
C THR A 89 -22.70 18.32 27.60
N GLN A 90 -23.96 18.49 27.22
CA GLN A 90 -24.65 17.97 26.04
C GLN A 90 -24.97 19.08 25.02
N CYS A 91 -24.93 18.82 23.69
CA CYS A 91 -25.82 19.52 22.72
C CYS A 91 -25.90 18.88 21.30
N THR A 92 -27.08 18.32 21.01
CA THR A 92 -27.94 18.41 19.79
C THR A 92 -27.41 18.21 18.35
N SER A 93 -27.82 17.06 17.80
CA SER A 93 -28.38 16.75 16.45
C SER A 93 -27.59 16.97 15.14
N SER A 94 -27.53 15.86 14.37
CA SER A 94 -27.38 15.70 12.91
C SER A 94 -25.97 15.92 12.35
N SER A 95 -25.23 14.91 11.89
CA SER A 95 -25.60 13.83 10.98
C SER A 95 -24.69 12.62 11.19
N GLN A 96 -25.28 11.45 10.99
CA GLN A 96 -24.70 10.13 11.13
C GLN A 96 -23.46 9.98 10.23
N ILE A 97 -22.27 10.11 10.80
CA ILE A 97 -21.05 9.61 10.15
C ILE A 97 -20.95 8.17 10.64
N ASP A 98 -21.41 7.27 9.78
CA ASP A 98 -21.27 5.84 9.98
C ASP A 98 -19.85 5.56 10.44
N SER A 99 -19.76 4.87 11.57
CA SER A 99 -18.53 4.39 12.15
C SER A 99 -17.68 3.83 11.01
N PHE A 100 -16.57 4.51 10.71
CA PHE A 100 -15.51 3.95 9.89
C PHE A 100 -15.08 2.68 10.62
N LYS A 101 -15.72 1.56 10.29
CA LYS A 101 -15.36 0.25 10.78
C LYS A 101 -13.94 0.07 10.30
N GLN A 102 -13.03 0.20 11.25
CA GLN A 102 -11.61 -0.04 11.07
C GLN A 102 -11.49 -1.39 10.37
N HIS A 103 -11.11 -1.35 9.11
CA HIS A 103 -10.91 -2.56 8.34
C HIS A 103 -9.76 -3.32 9.02
N PRO A 104 -9.93 -4.61 9.38
CA PRO A 104 -8.91 -5.37 10.11
C PRO A 104 -7.75 -5.83 9.21
N LEU A 105 -7.27 -4.98 8.29
CA LEU A 105 -6.03 -5.22 7.53
C LEU A 105 -4.83 -4.56 8.21
N THR A 106 -4.87 -4.37 9.53
CA THR A 106 -3.79 -3.75 10.33
C THR A 106 -2.61 -4.70 10.47
N HIS A 107 -2.02 -5.07 9.35
CA HIS A 107 -0.61 -5.41 9.31
C HIS A 107 0.07 -4.18 8.70
N GLU A 108 1.04 -3.63 9.42
CA GLU A 108 1.73 -2.39 9.04
C GLU A 108 2.68 -2.68 7.88
N PHE A 109 2.14 -2.78 6.66
CA PHE A 109 2.94 -3.01 5.46
C PHE A 109 3.64 -1.71 5.02
N TRP A 110 4.86 -1.83 4.55
CA TRP A 110 5.62 -0.74 3.93
C TRP A 110 6.39 -1.22 2.69
N LEU A 111 6.89 -0.27 1.90
CA LEU A 111 7.54 -0.55 0.62
C LEU A 111 8.98 -0.10 0.65
N GLU A 112 9.88 -0.93 0.13
CA GLU A 112 11.31 -0.67 0.01
C GLU A 112 11.75 -0.68 -1.45
N TYR A 113 12.68 0.20 -1.79
CA TYR A 113 13.46 0.13 -3.02
C TYR A 113 14.94 0.36 -2.69
N ALA A 114 15.82 -0.53 -3.17
CA ALA A 114 17.26 -0.43 -2.97
C ALA A 114 17.67 -0.17 -1.51
N HIS A 115 17.09 -0.90 -0.55
CA HIS A 115 17.37 -0.76 0.89
C HIS A 115 16.96 0.59 1.49
N GLN A 116 15.99 1.26 0.86
CA GLN A 116 15.41 2.51 1.35
C GLN A 116 13.88 2.45 1.36
N PRO A 117 13.24 2.90 2.46
CA PRO A 117 11.78 2.97 2.51
C PRO A 117 11.24 4.02 1.54
N LEU A 118 10.22 3.64 0.77
CA LEU A 118 9.56 4.50 -0.20
C LEU A 118 8.58 5.44 0.48
N LYS A 119 8.61 6.71 0.07
CA LYS A 119 7.68 7.75 0.53
C LYS A 119 6.34 7.62 -0.21
N TRP A 120 5.48 6.74 0.27
CA TRP A 120 4.20 6.39 -0.35
C TRP A 120 3.13 7.50 -0.42
N HIS A 121 3.34 8.62 0.30
CA HIS A 121 2.46 9.79 0.28
C HIS A 121 2.72 10.71 -0.92
N TYR A 122 3.71 10.39 -1.74
CA TYR A 122 3.94 11.05 -3.03
C TYR A 122 3.38 10.21 -4.19
N PRO A 123 3.00 10.85 -5.31
CA PRO A 123 2.58 10.12 -6.50
C PRO A 123 3.66 9.16 -6.99
N ILE A 124 3.26 7.98 -7.45
CA ILE A 124 4.15 6.90 -7.87
C ILE A 124 5.14 7.37 -8.93
N GLY A 125 4.69 8.14 -9.92
CA GLY A 125 5.56 8.68 -10.97
C GLY A 125 6.67 9.58 -10.42
N LEU A 126 6.35 10.40 -9.41
CA LEU A 126 7.34 11.27 -8.77
C LEU A 126 8.36 10.45 -7.97
N VAL A 127 7.91 9.44 -7.23
CA VAL A 127 8.81 8.56 -6.48
C VAL A 127 9.72 7.78 -7.43
N PHE A 128 9.17 7.26 -8.54
CA PHE A 128 9.94 6.57 -9.56
C PHE A 128 11.01 7.47 -10.19
N ASP A 129 10.64 8.68 -10.63
CA ASP A 129 11.57 9.60 -11.30
C ASP A 129 12.69 10.10 -10.35
N MET A 130 12.46 10.13 -9.03
CA MET A 130 13.48 10.50 -8.04
C MET A 130 14.41 9.34 -7.64
N CYS A 131 13.88 8.13 -7.53
CA CYS A 131 14.57 7.00 -6.90
C CYS A 131 15.10 5.98 -7.91
N ALA A 132 14.39 5.73 -9.01
CA ALA A 132 14.70 4.65 -9.92
C ALA A 132 15.68 5.08 -11.02
N ASP A 133 16.62 4.21 -11.35
CA ASP A 133 17.40 4.35 -12.58
C ASP A 133 16.51 3.93 -13.75
N THR A 134 16.29 4.84 -14.71
CA THR A 134 15.40 4.62 -15.85
C THR A 134 15.84 3.47 -16.77
N MET A 135 17.05 2.95 -16.59
CA MET A 135 17.61 1.86 -17.40
C MET A 135 17.25 0.45 -16.88
N ASP A 136 16.84 0.31 -15.60
CA ASP A 136 16.62 -0.99 -14.95
C ASP A 136 15.13 -1.25 -14.65
N ILE A 137 14.33 -1.36 -15.71
CA ILE A 137 12.93 -1.79 -15.62
C ILE A 137 12.81 -3.34 -15.64
N PRO A 138 11.79 -3.93 -14.98
CA PRO A 138 10.75 -3.29 -14.16
C PRO A 138 11.28 -2.81 -12.79
N TRP A 139 10.63 -1.79 -12.22
CA TRP A 139 10.98 -1.24 -10.91
C TRP A 139 10.77 -2.29 -9.81
N LYS A 140 11.86 -2.79 -9.22
CA LYS A 140 11.86 -3.87 -8.23
C LYS A 140 11.57 -3.32 -6.84
N ILE A 141 10.35 -3.48 -6.36
CA ILE A 141 9.88 -3.01 -5.06
C ILE A 141 9.74 -4.19 -4.12
N THR A 142 10.35 -4.11 -2.95
CA THR A 142 10.18 -5.09 -1.88
C THR A 142 9.04 -4.65 -0.97
N VAL A 143 8.17 -5.58 -0.61
CA VAL A 143 7.08 -5.39 0.35
C VAL A 143 7.51 -6.03 1.66
N HIS A 144 7.32 -5.28 2.74
CA HIS A 144 7.46 -5.71 4.12
C HIS A 144 6.10 -5.61 4.80
#